data_AF-A0A0G4IKZ4-F1
#
_entry.id   AF-A0A0G4IKZ4-F1
#
_cell.length_a   1.000
_cell.length_b   1.000
_cell.length_c   1.000
_cell.angle_alpha   90.00
_cell.angle_beta   90.00
_cell.angle_gamma   90.00
#
_symmetry.space_group_name_H-M   'P 1'
#
loop_
_entity.id
_entity.type
_entity.pdbx_description
1 polymer ?
#
loop_
_entity_poly.entity_id
_entity_poly.type
_entity_poly.pdbx_seq_one_letter_code
_entity_poly.pdbx_strand_id
1 'polypeptide(L)'
;MTPAARLQTTMVFAATLLGPVIWVVASSSSAGESDVSQTLKPVAMEGPSDMRYMVTIDAGSSGSRIHVHSTKVTPGSGLPVIQAEFTHKVKPGLSSYTSDPAGAAKSIRTLLEFAMDHVPRWQWRRTPVFLKATAGLRSVAQAEAAEILEHCAESIERTAFVFKRTWASVISGRDEGMFGWVAANYLMQRLHDQANAHLGPVGVIEMGGASMQISFVPQGAADPKWTVPLEIGGRTYQLYTHSFLGYGLEQALERLEENLGAGAHNPCMPKGGQPQFPSLPGDFDKCSALMPDLLRSDAQCPAVSCSFNGVYQPSTKGVEFVAIENFFYTSRFFGVVQRPDQLDDVARPFCAKDVETMRNEFKNDDNPEQIVKRCFNAAYVHAVLTTGFGFSEPFENIKVVHEVNGIGIDWAIGSVLFETISNPSPLAPDTDTHRRPLMLPAPPAPDGWSFPFVNIWILVLPIVVVAAAFFLLRNVSSRRSRYAYTPLSKRNAFPLV
;
A
#
# COMPACT_ATOMS: atom_id res chain seq x y z
N MET A 1 12.72 8.24 -76.62
CA MET A 1 12.54 6.81 -76.92
C MET A 1 11.29 6.32 -76.20
N THR A 2 10.22 6.11 -76.96
CA THR A 2 9.08 5.20 -76.71
C THR A 2 9.55 3.74 -76.68
N PRO A 3 8.72 2.71 -76.35
CA PRO A 3 7.25 2.64 -76.22
C PRO A 3 6.75 2.14 -74.83
N ALA A 4 5.56 2.57 -74.35
CA ALA A 4 4.19 2.04 -74.59
C ALA A 4 3.89 0.73 -73.80
N ALA A 5 2.73 0.49 -73.17
CA ALA A 5 1.41 1.08 -73.34
C ALA A 5 0.54 0.98 -72.05
N ARG A 6 -0.44 1.89 -71.97
CA ARG A 6 -1.56 1.98 -71.03
C ARG A 6 -2.73 1.06 -71.44
N LEU A 7 -3.65 0.85 -70.49
CA LEU A 7 -5.14 1.01 -70.53
C LEU A 7 -5.85 -0.19 -69.87
N GLN A 8 -7.06 -0.13 -69.30
CA GLN A 8 -7.91 0.85 -68.61
C GLN A 8 -9.25 0.10 -68.36
N THR A 9 -9.91 0.28 -67.20
CA THR A 9 -11.40 0.21 -66.98
C THR A 9 -12.14 -1.11 -67.31
N THR A 10 -13.13 -1.62 -66.56
CA THR A 10 -14.43 -1.00 -66.24
C THR A 10 -15.21 -1.85 -65.22
N MET A 11 -16.04 -1.18 -64.41
CA MET A 11 -17.11 -1.70 -63.54
C MET A 11 -18.17 -2.53 -64.27
N VAL A 12 -18.81 -3.50 -63.59
CA VAL A 12 -20.24 -3.81 -63.73
C VAL A 12 -20.85 -4.16 -62.36
N PHE A 13 -22.04 -3.61 -62.14
CA PHE A 13 -22.93 -3.66 -60.97
C PHE A 13 -23.90 -4.87 -61.01
N ALA A 14 -24.58 -5.07 -59.87
CA ALA A 14 -25.91 -5.67 -59.72
C ALA A 14 -26.02 -7.21 -59.72
N ALA A 15 -26.96 -7.87 -59.03
CA ALA A 15 -27.89 -7.56 -57.94
C ALA A 15 -28.75 -8.84 -57.76
N THR A 16 -29.31 -9.06 -56.56
CA THR A 16 -30.62 -9.72 -56.29
C THR A 16 -30.75 -11.23 -56.63
N LEU A 17 -31.52 -12.11 -55.98
CA LEU A 17 -32.42 -12.13 -54.81
C LEU A 17 -32.95 -13.59 -54.70
N LEU A 18 -33.48 -13.96 -53.52
CA LEU A 18 -34.59 -14.93 -53.29
C LEU A 18 -34.32 -16.45 -53.32
N GLY A 19 -34.23 -17.02 -52.10
CA GLY A 19 -35.15 -18.06 -51.58
C GLY A 19 -35.17 -19.48 -52.21
N PRO A 20 -36.04 -20.38 -51.73
CA PRO A 20 -35.80 -21.09 -50.46
C PRO A 20 -36.05 -22.63 -50.55
N VAL A 21 -35.63 -23.35 -49.48
CA VAL A 21 -36.43 -24.38 -48.76
C VAL A 21 -36.53 -25.85 -49.28
N ILE A 22 -36.03 -26.75 -48.40
CA ILE A 22 -36.59 -28.05 -47.94
C ILE A 22 -36.11 -29.40 -48.54
N TRP A 23 -35.44 -30.15 -47.65
CA TRP A 23 -35.52 -31.57 -47.26
C TRP A 23 -35.88 -32.66 -48.29
N VAL A 24 -35.04 -33.70 -48.35
CA VAL A 24 -35.49 -35.10 -48.30
C VAL A 24 -34.55 -35.93 -47.42
N VAL A 25 -35.19 -36.73 -46.56
CA VAL A 25 -34.69 -37.71 -45.58
C VAL A 25 -34.54 -39.08 -46.23
N ALA A 26 -33.60 -39.89 -45.73
CA ALA A 26 -33.57 -41.37 -45.64
C ALA A 26 -32.17 -41.91 -46.02
N SER A 27 -31.58 -42.93 -45.41
CA SER A 27 -31.93 -43.78 -44.29
C SER A 27 -30.68 -44.61 -43.95
N SER A 28 -30.62 -45.03 -42.69
CA SER A 28 -29.66 -45.90 -42.02
C SER A 28 -29.01 -47.05 -42.82
N SER A 29 -27.72 -47.28 -42.54
CA SER A 29 -27.20 -48.62 -42.28
C SER A 29 -26.06 -48.56 -41.25
N SER A 30 -26.22 -49.36 -40.21
CA SER A 30 -25.37 -49.57 -39.03
C SER A 30 -23.98 -50.11 -39.33
N ALA A 31 -22.97 -49.63 -38.59
CA ALA A 31 -22.03 -50.41 -37.77
C ALA A 31 -20.81 -49.56 -37.41
N GLY A 32 -20.46 -49.51 -36.12
CA GLY A 32 -19.18 -48.93 -35.67
C GLY A 32 -19.34 -48.02 -34.46
N GLU A 33 -19.63 -48.61 -33.32
CA GLU A 33 -19.63 -47.96 -32.02
C GLU A 33 -18.18 -47.73 -31.58
N SER A 34 -17.72 -46.48 -31.63
CA SER A 34 -16.58 -46.00 -30.86
C SER A 34 -16.98 -44.68 -30.22
N ASP A 35 -17.42 -44.77 -28.98
CA ASP A 35 -17.81 -43.67 -28.11
C ASP A 35 -16.63 -42.73 -27.87
N VAL A 36 -16.54 -41.67 -28.68
CA VAL A 36 -15.67 -40.52 -28.40
C VAL A 36 -16.49 -39.55 -27.57
N SER A 37 -16.71 -39.90 -26.31
CA SER A 37 -16.99 -38.94 -25.25
C SER A 37 -15.73 -38.08 -25.06
N GLN A 38 -15.58 -37.06 -25.89
CA GLN A 38 -14.71 -35.94 -25.58
C GLN A 38 -15.32 -35.22 -24.38
N THR A 39 -14.97 -35.73 -23.21
CA THR A 39 -15.04 -34.99 -21.96
C THR A 39 -14.22 -33.73 -22.21
N LEU A 40 -14.90 -32.59 -22.35
CA LEU A 40 -14.28 -31.28 -22.19
C LEU A 40 -13.60 -31.31 -20.82
N LYS A 41 -12.27 -31.53 -20.82
CA LYS A 41 -11.48 -31.37 -19.61
C LYS A 41 -11.74 -29.94 -19.13
N PRO A 42 -12.15 -29.74 -17.86
CA PRO A 42 -12.14 -28.40 -17.30
C PRO A 42 -10.74 -27.86 -17.52
N VAL A 43 -10.62 -26.64 -18.04
CA VAL A 43 -9.37 -25.90 -17.94
C VAL A 43 -9.03 -25.89 -16.45
N ALA A 44 -7.98 -26.62 -16.05
CA ALA A 44 -7.57 -26.69 -14.67
C ALA A 44 -7.20 -25.27 -14.21
N MET A 45 -8.08 -24.65 -13.42
CA MET A 45 -7.74 -23.49 -12.60
C MET A 45 -6.94 -23.99 -11.39
N GLU A 46 -5.76 -24.56 -11.62
CA GLU A 46 -4.91 -25.07 -10.56
C GLU A 46 -3.61 -24.28 -10.56
N GLY A 47 -3.55 -23.24 -9.73
CA GLY A 47 -2.26 -22.90 -9.13
C GLY A 47 -1.83 -24.04 -8.21
N PRO A 48 -0.53 -24.14 -7.87
CA PRO A 48 -0.04 -25.18 -6.96
C PRO A 48 -0.87 -25.24 -5.67
N SER A 49 -1.31 -26.44 -5.27
CA SER A 49 -2.19 -26.65 -4.10
C SER A 49 -1.56 -26.25 -2.76
N ASP A 50 -0.25 -26.04 -2.74
CA ASP A 50 0.60 -25.62 -1.64
C ASP A 50 0.77 -24.09 -1.54
N MET A 51 0.26 -23.32 -2.52
CA MET A 51 0.24 -21.87 -2.45
C MET A 51 -0.92 -21.38 -1.58
N ARG A 52 -0.63 -20.44 -0.69
CA ARG A 52 -1.58 -19.74 0.18
C ARG A 52 -1.44 -18.25 -0.02
N TYR A 53 -2.54 -17.54 0.20
CA TYR A 53 -2.56 -16.09 0.17
C TYR A 53 -3.02 -15.57 1.52
N MET A 54 -2.53 -14.41 1.89
CA MET A 54 -2.96 -13.69 3.07
C MET A 54 -2.98 -12.20 2.78
N VAL A 55 -4.05 -11.55 3.23
CA VAL A 55 -4.26 -10.13 2.99
C VAL A 55 -4.23 -9.41 4.33
N THR A 56 -3.38 -8.40 4.45
CA THR A 56 -3.32 -7.54 5.63
C THR A 56 -3.53 -6.10 5.21
N ILE A 57 -4.44 -5.41 5.89
CA ILE A 57 -4.65 -3.97 5.75
C ILE A 57 -3.99 -3.30 6.96
N ASP A 58 -2.87 -2.64 6.72
CA ASP A 58 -2.24 -1.69 7.63
C ASP A 58 -3.01 -0.37 7.59
N ALA A 59 -3.80 -0.10 8.63
CA ALA A 59 -4.48 1.17 8.82
C ALA A 59 -3.61 2.15 9.63
N GLY A 60 -2.57 2.66 8.97
CA GLY A 60 -1.66 3.68 9.49
C GLY A 60 -2.29 5.07 9.67
N SER A 61 -1.62 5.94 10.43
CA SER A 61 -2.08 7.31 10.71
C SER A 61 -2.13 8.21 9.47
N SER A 62 -1.14 8.11 8.59
CA SER A 62 -1.03 8.95 7.38
C SER A 62 -1.69 8.35 6.13
N GLY A 63 -2.21 7.14 6.23
CA GLY A 63 -2.83 6.40 5.13
C GLY A 63 -2.95 4.92 5.45
N SER A 64 -3.84 4.24 4.73
CA SER A 64 -4.02 2.78 4.83
C SER A 64 -3.34 2.08 3.66
N ARG A 65 -2.64 0.98 3.92
CA ARG A 65 -2.01 0.12 2.93
C ARG A 65 -2.61 -1.27 2.98
N ILE A 66 -2.78 -1.89 1.83
CA ILE A 66 -3.06 -3.32 1.73
C ILE A 66 -1.82 -4.05 1.28
N HIS A 67 -1.60 -5.22 1.86
CA HIS A 67 -0.52 -6.14 1.52
C HIS A 67 -1.15 -7.48 1.16
N VAL A 68 -0.88 -7.95 -0.05
CA VAL A 68 -1.28 -9.28 -0.53
C VAL A 68 -0.03 -10.13 -0.61
N HIS A 69 0.11 -11.05 0.34
CA HIS A 69 1.23 -11.97 0.38
C HIS A 69 0.83 -13.30 -0.24
N SER A 70 1.66 -13.83 -1.13
CA SER A 70 1.59 -15.23 -1.55
C SER A 70 2.70 -16.01 -0.85
N THR A 71 2.33 -17.12 -0.22
CA THR A 71 3.25 -17.96 0.55
C THR A 71 3.19 -19.39 0.06
N LYS A 72 4.34 -20.05 0.08
CA LYS A 72 4.47 -21.49 -0.11
C LYS A 72 4.73 -22.11 1.25
N VAL A 73 3.84 -22.97 1.70
CA VAL A 73 4.02 -23.71 2.95
C VAL A 73 4.56 -25.09 2.60
N THR A 74 5.82 -25.35 2.92
CA THR A 74 6.41 -26.68 2.70
C THR A 74 6.14 -27.54 3.94
N PRO A 75 5.50 -28.71 3.84
CA PRO A 75 5.33 -29.60 4.98
C PRO A 75 6.69 -29.93 5.62
N GLY A 76 6.84 -29.66 6.91
CA GLY A 76 8.10 -29.87 7.64
C GLY A 76 9.09 -28.70 7.61
N SER A 77 8.87 -27.64 6.81
CA SER A 77 9.63 -26.39 6.95
C SER A 77 9.04 -25.57 8.11
N GLY A 78 9.88 -25.15 9.05
CA GLY A 78 9.44 -24.47 10.28
C GLY A 78 8.72 -23.13 10.06
N LEU A 79 8.95 -22.42 8.95
CA LEU A 79 8.33 -21.14 8.60
C LEU A 79 7.83 -21.15 7.14
N PRO A 80 6.75 -20.43 6.79
CA PRO A 80 6.29 -20.29 5.40
C PRO A 80 7.34 -19.54 4.56
N VAL A 81 7.38 -19.75 3.24
CA VAL A 81 8.25 -19.01 2.32
C VAL A 81 7.44 -18.02 1.51
N ILE A 82 7.75 -16.73 1.61
CA ILE A 82 7.07 -15.66 0.87
C ILE A 82 7.56 -15.66 -0.58
N GLN A 83 6.62 -15.76 -1.52
CA GLN A 83 6.91 -15.83 -2.96
C GLN A 83 6.76 -14.48 -3.65
N ALA A 84 5.75 -13.72 -3.25
CA ALA A 84 5.49 -12.38 -3.78
C ALA A 84 4.67 -11.56 -2.79
N GLU A 85 4.86 -10.24 -2.85
CA GLU A 85 4.08 -9.22 -2.17
C GLU A 85 3.52 -8.24 -3.21
N PHE A 86 2.24 -7.88 -3.06
CA PHE A 86 1.61 -6.78 -3.79
C PHE A 86 1.05 -5.78 -2.79
N THR A 87 1.36 -4.50 -2.98
CA THR A 87 0.93 -3.43 -2.06
C THR A 87 0.26 -2.27 -2.78
N HIS A 88 -0.73 -1.67 -2.11
CA HIS A 88 -1.37 -0.44 -2.56
C HIS A 88 -1.71 0.45 -1.36
N LYS A 89 -1.51 1.77 -1.51
CA LYS A 89 -1.76 2.76 -0.45
C LYS A 89 -2.86 3.73 -0.85
N VAL A 90 -3.75 4.03 0.10
CA VAL A 90 -4.71 5.14 0.03
C VAL A 90 -4.44 6.14 1.16
N LYS A 91 -4.87 7.39 0.95
CA LYS A 91 -4.80 8.48 1.93
C LYS A 91 -6.17 9.17 2.03
N PRO A 92 -6.52 9.82 3.16
CA PRO A 92 -5.80 9.83 4.44
C PRO A 92 -5.92 8.50 5.22
N GLY A 93 -5.33 8.43 6.42
CA GLY A 93 -5.47 7.29 7.32
C GLY A 93 -6.83 7.23 8.00
N LEU A 94 -7.17 6.09 8.62
CA LEU A 94 -8.50 5.86 9.20
C LEU A 94 -8.87 6.85 10.31
N SER A 95 -7.90 7.33 11.08
CA SER A 95 -8.12 8.32 12.14
C SER A 95 -8.59 9.69 11.64
N SER A 96 -8.48 9.97 10.34
CA SER A 96 -9.01 11.20 9.74
C SER A 96 -10.51 11.16 9.45
N TYR A 97 -11.17 10.02 9.67
CA TYR A 97 -12.58 9.77 9.36
C TYR A 97 -13.47 9.68 10.62
N THR A 98 -13.06 10.27 11.75
CA THR A 98 -13.85 10.25 13.00
C THR A 98 -15.27 10.83 12.83
N SER A 99 -15.45 11.76 11.89
CA SER A 99 -16.74 12.33 11.52
C SER A 99 -17.39 11.71 10.28
N ASP A 100 -16.73 10.75 9.61
CA ASP A 100 -17.23 10.06 8.41
C ASP A 100 -16.81 8.57 8.35
N PRO A 101 -17.33 7.70 9.23
CA PRO A 101 -17.05 6.26 9.20
C PRO A 101 -17.39 5.57 7.86
N ALA A 102 -18.38 6.08 7.14
CA ALA A 102 -18.74 5.57 5.82
C ALA A 102 -17.65 5.87 4.76
N GLY A 103 -16.99 7.02 4.86
CA GLY A 103 -15.80 7.38 4.10
C GLY A 103 -14.63 6.43 4.36
N ALA A 104 -14.38 6.08 5.62
CA ALA A 104 -13.37 5.06 5.99
C ALA A 104 -13.67 3.70 5.34
N ALA A 105 -14.92 3.25 5.40
CA ALA A 105 -15.33 2.01 4.72
C ALA A 105 -15.10 2.08 3.20
N LYS A 106 -15.35 3.24 2.58
CA LYS A 106 -15.08 3.44 1.15
C LYS A 106 -13.58 3.34 0.83
N SER A 107 -12.71 3.92 1.64
CA SER A 107 -11.26 3.80 1.42
C SER A 107 -10.79 2.35 1.55
N ILE A 108 -11.36 1.57 2.49
CA ILE A 108 -11.08 0.14 2.62
C ILE A 108 -11.57 -0.67 1.42
N ARG A 109 -12.73 -0.33 0.82
CA ARG A 109 -13.21 -1.02 -0.39
C ARG A 109 -12.25 -0.90 -1.56
N THR A 110 -11.67 0.27 -1.79
CA THR A 110 -10.65 0.47 -2.83
C THR A 110 -9.44 -0.44 -2.64
N LEU A 111 -9.02 -0.64 -1.39
CA LEU A 111 -7.96 -1.60 -1.07
C LEU A 111 -8.40 -3.04 -1.32
N LEU A 112 -9.62 -3.42 -0.92
CA LEU A 112 -10.16 -4.77 -1.14
C LEU A 112 -10.28 -5.13 -2.63
N GLU A 113 -10.67 -4.18 -3.47
CA GLU A 113 -10.68 -4.34 -4.94
C GLU A 113 -9.28 -4.70 -5.46
N PHE A 114 -8.25 -3.98 -5.00
CA PHE A 114 -6.86 -4.33 -5.33
C PHE A 114 -6.49 -5.75 -4.90
N ALA A 115 -6.89 -6.20 -3.71
CA ALA A 115 -6.63 -7.59 -3.30
C ALA A 115 -7.39 -8.61 -4.16
N MET A 116 -8.62 -8.32 -4.57
CA MET A 116 -9.41 -9.20 -5.44
C MET A 116 -8.78 -9.37 -6.83
N ASP A 117 -8.10 -8.34 -7.34
CA ASP A 117 -7.38 -8.39 -8.61
C ASP A 117 -6.08 -9.22 -8.54
N HIS A 118 -5.45 -9.30 -7.36
CA HIS A 118 -4.16 -9.97 -7.17
C HIS A 118 -4.28 -11.38 -6.58
N VAL A 119 -5.37 -11.69 -5.87
CA VAL A 119 -5.64 -13.04 -5.37
C VAL A 119 -6.47 -13.81 -6.41
N PRO A 120 -6.03 -15.00 -6.88
CA PRO A 120 -6.82 -15.80 -7.80
C PRO A 120 -8.21 -16.12 -7.24
N ARG A 121 -9.26 -16.04 -8.07
CA ARG A 121 -10.66 -16.20 -7.63
C ARG A 121 -10.94 -17.50 -6.86
N TRP A 122 -10.26 -18.59 -7.20
CA TRP A 122 -10.39 -19.88 -6.52
C TRP A 122 -9.76 -19.92 -5.11
N GLN A 123 -8.90 -18.96 -4.78
CA GLN A 123 -8.29 -18.78 -3.46
C GLN A 123 -9.08 -17.84 -2.55
N TRP A 124 -10.04 -17.05 -3.07
CA TRP A 124 -10.76 -16.06 -2.26
C TRP A 124 -11.35 -16.67 -0.99
N ARG A 125 -12.09 -17.79 -1.10
CA ARG A 125 -12.71 -18.49 0.04
C ARG A 125 -11.74 -19.13 1.03
N ARG A 126 -10.43 -19.04 0.79
CA ARG A 126 -9.36 -19.61 1.61
C ARG A 126 -8.37 -18.55 2.10
N THR A 127 -8.51 -17.32 1.63
CA THR A 127 -7.57 -16.23 1.90
C THR A 127 -8.10 -15.40 3.05
N PRO A 128 -7.44 -15.39 4.21
CA PRO A 128 -7.84 -14.53 5.32
C PRO A 128 -7.47 -13.07 5.04
N VAL A 129 -8.34 -12.16 5.47
CA VAL A 129 -8.11 -10.72 5.47
C VAL A 129 -8.02 -10.24 6.91
N PHE A 130 -6.97 -9.48 7.24
CA PHE A 130 -6.80 -8.82 8.53
C PHE A 130 -6.82 -7.32 8.34
N LEU A 131 -7.47 -6.58 9.24
CA LEU A 131 -7.39 -5.13 9.27
C LEU A 131 -6.84 -4.71 10.62
N LYS A 132 -5.65 -4.11 10.62
CA LYS A 132 -4.96 -3.75 11.85
C LYS A 132 -4.65 -2.26 11.81
N ALA A 133 -5.32 -1.51 12.67
CA ALA A 133 -5.11 -0.06 12.82
C ALA A 133 -4.02 0.21 13.84
N THR A 134 -3.11 1.14 13.55
CA THR A 134 -1.94 1.43 14.40
C THR A 134 -2.15 2.64 15.31
N ALA A 135 -1.09 3.37 15.65
CA ALA A 135 -1.10 4.52 16.54
C ALA A 135 -2.14 5.61 16.20
N GLY A 136 -2.43 5.83 14.91
CA GLY A 136 -3.43 6.84 14.51
C GLY A 136 -4.79 6.60 15.17
N LEU A 137 -5.28 5.36 15.15
CA LEU A 137 -6.56 5.00 15.77
C LEU A 137 -6.44 4.73 17.28
N ARG A 138 -5.23 4.53 17.81
CA ARG A 138 -4.97 4.53 19.28
C ARG A 138 -5.16 5.93 19.89
N SER A 139 -4.98 6.98 19.08
CA SER A 139 -5.06 8.39 19.51
C SER A 139 -6.46 9.00 19.45
N VAL A 140 -7.46 8.31 18.88
CA VAL A 140 -8.86 8.79 18.82
C VAL A 140 -9.70 8.18 19.95
N ALA A 141 -10.91 8.71 20.19
CA ALA A 141 -11.77 8.17 21.23
C ALA A 141 -12.16 6.71 20.92
N GLN A 142 -12.20 5.86 21.95
CA GLN A 142 -12.44 4.42 21.78
C GLN A 142 -13.76 4.11 21.05
N ALA A 143 -14.81 4.91 21.29
CA ALA A 143 -16.09 4.76 20.61
C ALA A 143 -15.98 5.08 19.10
N GLU A 144 -15.28 6.15 18.74
CA GLU A 144 -15.04 6.54 17.33
C GLU A 144 -14.19 5.49 16.60
N ALA A 145 -13.12 5.01 17.25
CA ALA A 145 -12.29 3.93 16.70
C ALA A 145 -13.12 2.66 16.43
N ALA A 146 -13.99 2.27 17.38
CA ALA A 146 -14.84 1.11 17.24
C ALA A 146 -15.86 1.27 16.11
N GLU A 147 -16.48 2.45 15.98
CA GLU A 147 -17.43 2.75 14.90
C GLU A 147 -16.76 2.70 13.51
N ILE A 148 -15.58 3.31 13.36
CA ILE A 148 -14.78 3.23 12.13
C ILE A 148 -14.46 1.77 11.78
N LEU A 149 -13.96 1.00 12.76
CA LEU A 149 -13.59 -0.40 12.53
C LEU A 149 -14.79 -1.27 12.16
N GLU A 150 -15.96 -1.02 12.75
CA GLU A 150 -17.18 -1.75 12.44
C GLU A 150 -17.60 -1.53 10.98
N HIS A 151 -17.63 -0.27 10.51
CA HIS A 151 -17.93 0.05 9.12
C HIS A 151 -16.92 -0.54 8.12
N CYS A 152 -15.63 -0.59 8.51
CA CYS A 152 -14.60 -1.24 7.72
C CYS A 152 -14.79 -2.77 7.69
N ALA A 153 -15.10 -3.39 8.83
CA ALA A 153 -15.36 -4.82 8.97
C ALA A 153 -16.54 -5.26 8.09
N GLU A 154 -17.64 -4.51 8.09
CA GLU A 154 -18.79 -4.76 7.20
C GLU A 154 -18.40 -4.76 5.71
N SER A 155 -17.46 -3.91 5.31
CA SER A 155 -16.97 -3.88 3.93
C SER A 155 -16.17 -5.13 3.57
N ILE A 156 -15.39 -5.66 4.51
CA ILE A 156 -14.62 -6.89 4.32
C ILE A 156 -15.55 -8.11 4.30
N GLU A 157 -16.56 -8.16 5.17
CA GLU A 157 -17.56 -9.24 5.26
C GLU A 157 -18.35 -9.46 3.96
N ARG A 158 -18.49 -8.41 3.14
CA ARG A 158 -19.18 -8.49 1.84
C ARG A 158 -18.33 -9.12 0.73
N THR A 159 -17.05 -9.33 0.98
CA THR A 159 -16.16 -10.01 0.02
C THR A 159 -16.27 -11.53 0.14
N ALA A 160 -15.66 -12.27 -0.78
CA ALA A 160 -15.57 -13.73 -0.69
C ALA A 160 -14.37 -14.21 0.15
N PHE A 161 -13.59 -13.29 0.73
CA PHE A 161 -12.46 -13.61 1.58
C PHE A 161 -12.89 -14.17 2.93
N VAL A 162 -11.99 -14.90 3.58
CA VAL A 162 -12.21 -15.37 4.95
C VAL A 162 -11.99 -14.19 5.89
N PHE A 163 -12.98 -13.87 6.72
CA PHE A 163 -12.89 -12.77 7.65
C PHE A 163 -13.65 -13.06 8.94
N LYS A 164 -13.09 -12.60 10.06
CA LYS A 164 -13.75 -12.56 11.37
C LYS A 164 -13.71 -11.11 11.83
N ARG A 165 -14.81 -10.59 12.40
CA ARG A 165 -14.84 -9.20 12.92
C ARG A 165 -13.71 -8.90 13.90
N THR A 166 -13.32 -9.88 14.73
CA THR A 166 -12.19 -9.76 15.66
C THR A 166 -10.82 -9.58 14.98
N TRP A 167 -10.73 -9.80 13.67
CA TRP A 167 -9.53 -9.53 12.87
C TRP A 167 -9.43 -8.07 12.39
N ALA A 168 -10.53 -7.30 12.48
CA ALA A 168 -10.49 -5.84 12.42
C ALA A 168 -10.27 -5.30 13.83
N SER A 169 -9.06 -4.85 14.13
CA SER A 169 -8.70 -4.44 15.48
C SER A 169 -7.62 -3.36 15.49
N VAL A 170 -7.53 -2.62 16.59
CA VAL A 170 -6.35 -1.76 16.84
C VAL A 170 -5.22 -2.65 17.37
N ILE A 171 -4.04 -2.59 16.74
CA ILE A 171 -2.86 -3.32 17.21
C ILE A 171 -2.22 -2.57 18.38
N SER A 172 -1.76 -3.32 19.39
CA SER A 172 -0.99 -2.72 20.47
C SER A 172 0.38 -2.28 19.94
N GLY A 173 0.94 -1.19 20.48
CA GLY A 173 2.28 -0.76 20.05
C GLY A 173 3.37 -1.80 20.33
N ARG A 174 3.16 -2.66 21.33
CA ARG A 174 4.01 -3.80 21.64
C ARG A 174 3.99 -4.83 20.52
N ASP A 175 2.80 -5.21 20.05
CA ASP A 175 2.65 -6.18 18.97
C ASP A 175 3.17 -5.61 17.65
N GLU A 176 2.97 -4.33 17.39
CA GLU A 176 3.51 -3.62 16.22
C GLU A 176 5.05 -3.76 16.16
N GLY A 177 5.74 -3.44 17.27
CA GLY A 177 7.19 -3.62 17.36
C GLY A 177 7.64 -5.08 17.29
N MET A 178 6.92 -5.99 17.95
CA MET A 178 7.20 -7.43 17.89
C MET A 178 7.08 -7.97 16.46
N PHE A 179 6.03 -7.62 15.73
CA PHE A 179 5.84 -8.06 14.36
C PHE A 179 6.90 -7.46 13.42
N GLY A 180 7.24 -6.17 13.56
CA GLY A 180 8.38 -5.59 12.83
C GLY A 180 9.70 -6.34 13.09
N TRP A 181 9.93 -6.75 14.34
CA TRP A 181 11.09 -7.58 14.70
C TRP A 181 11.06 -8.98 14.06
N VAL A 182 9.89 -9.63 14.04
CA VAL A 182 9.70 -10.93 13.36
C VAL A 182 9.96 -10.79 11.87
N ALA A 183 9.41 -9.76 11.23
CA ALA A 183 9.58 -9.49 9.80
C ALA A 183 11.06 -9.34 9.42
N ALA A 184 11.77 -8.43 10.08
CA ALA A 184 13.18 -8.17 9.78
C ALA A 184 14.03 -9.44 9.95
N ASN A 185 13.88 -10.14 11.07
CA ASN A 185 14.69 -11.31 11.36
C ASN A 185 14.29 -12.54 10.52
N TYR A 186 13.04 -12.64 10.07
CA TYR A 186 12.63 -13.64 9.10
C TYR A 186 13.28 -13.38 7.73
N LEU A 187 13.13 -12.16 7.20
CA LEU A 187 13.62 -11.79 5.87
C LEU A 187 15.15 -11.84 5.80
N MET A 188 15.83 -11.47 6.88
CA MET A 188 17.30 -11.56 7.02
C MET A 188 17.79 -12.97 7.43
N GLN A 189 16.91 -13.98 7.46
CA GLN A 189 17.23 -15.38 7.78
C GLN A 189 17.91 -15.58 9.15
N ARG A 190 17.52 -14.79 10.15
CA ARG A 190 18.05 -14.83 11.54
C ARG A 190 17.22 -15.70 12.50
N LEU A 191 15.98 -16.07 12.15
CA LEU A 191 15.07 -16.84 13.04
C LEU A 191 15.11 -18.37 12.86
N HIS A 192 15.52 -18.88 11.70
CA HIS A 192 15.26 -20.27 11.30
C HIS A 192 16.46 -21.03 10.75
N ASP A 193 17.49 -20.34 10.26
CA ASP A 193 18.60 -21.00 9.60
C ASP A 193 19.69 -21.38 10.62
N GLN A 194 19.94 -22.69 10.79
CA GLN A 194 21.05 -23.16 11.62
C GLN A 194 22.41 -22.69 11.11
N ALA A 195 22.56 -22.48 9.80
CA ALA A 195 23.77 -21.92 9.23
C ALA A 195 24.02 -20.49 9.72
N ASN A 196 22.95 -19.69 9.92
CA ASN A 196 23.03 -18.30 10.39
C ASN A 196 22.80 -18.14 11.90
N ALA A 197 22.63 -19.24 12.64
CA ALA A 197 22.38 -19.20 14.08
C ALA A 197 23.50 -18.50 14.88
N HIS A 198 24.73 -18.49 14.35
CA HIS A 198 25.88 -17.80 14.94
C HIS A 198 25.79 -16.27 14.87
N LEU A 199 24.96 -15.71 13.98
CA LEU A 199 24.84 -14.27 13.78
C LEU A 199 23.86 -13.61 14.76
N GLY A 200 22.96 -14.41 15.36
CA GLY A 200 21.91 -13.91 16.25
C GLY A 200 20.87 -13.03 15.54
N PRO A 201 19.77 -12.67 16.24
CA PRO A 201 18.80 -11.74 15.71
C PRO A 201 19.29 -10.29 15.77
N VAL A 202 18.85 -9.48 14.81
CA VAL A 202 19.00 -8.03 14.86
C VAL A 202 17.89 -7.40 15.69
N GLY A 203 18.17 -6.25 16.30
CA GLY A 203 17.16 -5.33 16.80
C GLY A 203 16.53 -4.54 15.65
N VAL A 204 15.33 -4.03 15.87
CA VAL A 204 14.57 -3.21 14.92
C VAL A 204 14.18 -1.91 15.58
N ILE A 205 14.39 -0.79 14.87
CA ILE A 205 13.89 0.52 15.21
C ILE A 205 12.99 0.98 14.07
N GLU A 206 11.71 1.19 14.36
CA GLU A 206 10.70 1.58 13.38
C GLU A 206 10.15 2.94 13.77
N MET A 207 10.13 3.90 12.83
CA MET A 207 9.50 5.19 13.04
C MET A 207 8.37 5.37 12.03
N GLY A 208 7.15 5.11 12.47
CA GLY A 208 5.95 5.50 11.76
C GLY A 208 5.66 7.00 11.93
N GLY A 209 4.44 7.41 11.59
CA GLY A 209 4.07 8.83 11.68
C GLY A 209 3.47 9.28 13.00
N ALA A 210 2.81 8.37 13.71
CA ALA A 210 2.21 8.63 15.02
C ALA A 210 2.96 7.99 16.20
N SER A 211 3.71 6.92 15.95
CA SER A 211 4.54 6.28 16.98
C SER A 211 5.86 5.79 16.42
N MET A 212 6.76 5.48 17.33
CA MET A 212 8.03 4.83 17.06
C MET A 212 8.16 3.59 17.95
N GLN A 213 8.85 2.56 17.48
CA GLN A 213 9.07 1.31 18.18
C GLN A 213 10.55 0.97 18.19
N ILE A 214 10.97 0.31 19.26
CA ILE A 214 12.26 -0.38 19.36
C ILE A 214 12.01 -1.79 19.88
N SER A 215 12.59 -2.79 19.22
CA SER A 215 12.42 -4.20 19.58
C SER A 215 13.72 -4.96 19.36
N PHE A 216 14.23 -5.65 20.39
CA PHE A 216 15.46 -6.42 20.29
C PHE A 216 15.59 -7.44 21.42
N VAL A 217 16.47 -8.43 21.24
CA VAL A 217 16.86 -9.37 22.30
C VAL A 217 18.12 -8.81 22.96
N PRO A 218 18.07 -8.38 24.23
CA PRO A 218 19.24 -7.80 24.90
C PRO A 218 20.36 -8.82 25.09
N GLN A 219 21.62 -8.35 25.03
CA GLN A 219 22.78 -9.14 25.43
C GLN A 219 22.82 -9.25 26.97
N GLY A 220 22.97 -10.47 27.50
CA GLY A 220 23.06 -10.72 28.94
C GLY A 220 21.72 -10.87 29.66
N ALA A 221 21.73 -10.73 30.99
CA ALA A 221 20.54 -10.91 31.82
C ALA A 221 19.60 -9.70 31.70
N ALA A 222 18.62 -9.78 30.80
CA ALA A 222 17.50 -8.85 30.78
C ALA A 222 16.50 -9.18 31.89
N ASP A 223 15.93 -8.16 32.53
CA ASP A 223 14.89 -8.35 33.54
C ASP A 223 13.63 -8.94 32.87
N PRO A 224 13.17 -10.15 33.28
CA PRO A 224 11.98 -10.78 32.73
C PRO A 224 10.72 -9.92 32.82
N LYS A 225 10.68 -8.94 33.74
CA LYS A 225 9.60 -7.96 33.86
C LYS A 225 9.39 -7.14 32.59
N TRP A 226 10.46 -6.92 31.82
CA TRP A 226 10.46 -6.03 30.66
C TRP A 226 10.66 -6.75 29.34
N THR A 227 10.72 -8.08 29.36
CA THR A 227 10.83 -8.91 28.15
C THR A 227 9.63 -9.82 28.01
N VAL A 228 9.30 -10.16 26.77
CA VAL A 228 8.24 -11.12 26.44
C VAL A 228 8.90 -12.35 25.82
N PRO A 229 8.63 -13.57 26.32
CA PRO A 229 9.10 -14.78 25.68
C PRO A 229 8.36 -14.97 24.35
N LEU A 230 9.11 -15.05 23.26
CA LEU A 230 8.60 -15.25 21.91
C LEU A 230 9.14 -16.57 21.35
N GLU A 231 8.26 -17.53 21.12
CA GLU A 231 8.61 -18.85 20.57
C GLU A 231 8.49 -18.86 19.04
N ILE A 232 9.62 -18.95 18.35
CA ILE A 232 9.67 -19.04 16.88
C ILE A 232 10.66 -20.11 16.45
N GLY A 233 10.25 -21.02 15.57
CA GLY A 233 11.14 -22.03 15.01
C GLY A 233 11.75 -22.97 16.06
N GLY A 234 11.05 -23.22 17.17
CA GLY A 234 11.54 -24.03 18.28
C GLY A 234 12.58 -23.35 19.18
N ARG A 235 12.70 -22.02 19.10
CA ARG A 235 13.57 -21.20 19.96
C ARG A 235 12.75 -20.14 20.69
N THR A 236 13.05 -19.96 21.97
CA THR A 236 12.54 -18.86 22.80
C THR A 236 13.45 -17.65 22.70
N TYR A 237 12.87 -16.49 22.34
CA TYR A 237 13.55 -15.20 22.35
C TYR A 237 12.99 -14.34 23.49
N GLN A 238 13.85 -13.84 24.38
CA GLN A 238 13.45 -12.87 25.41
C GLN A 238 13.42 -11.47 24.80
N LEU A 239 12.33 -11.15 24.12
CA LEU A 239 12.20 -9.93 23.34
C LEU A 239 11.87 -8.73 24.26
N TYR A 240 12.73 -7.72 24.26
CA TYR A 240 12.35 -6.39 24.73
C TYR A 240 11.66 -5.65 23.58
N THR A 241 10.52 -5.01 23.86
CA THR A 241 9.80 -4.20 22.88
C THR A 241 9.08 -3.03 23.57
N HIS A 242 9.19 -1.84 23.00
CA HIS A 242 8.49 -0.66 23.46
C HIS A 242 7.98 0.17 22.28
N SER A 243 6.84 0.84 22.48
CA SER A 243 6.24 1.77 21.52
C SER A 243 6.01 3.13 22.17
N PHE A 244 6.63 4.14 21.59
CA PHE A 244 6.52 5.54 21.98
C PHE A 244 5.41 6.20 21.16
N LEU A 245 4.19 6.20 21.70
CA LEU A 245 3.05 6.91 21.12
C LEU A 245 3.29 8.43 21.22
N GLY A 246 3.03 9.19 20.16
CA GLY A 246 3.36 10.62 20.10
C GLY A 246 4.78 10.93 19.61
N TYR A 247 5.59 9.89 19.33
CA TYR A 247 6.99 10.04 18.91
C TYR A 247 7.22 9.50 17.48
N GLY A 248 6.15 9.29 16.72
CA GLY A 248 6.27 9.17 15.26
C GLY A 248 6.62 10.52 14.64
N LEU A 249 7.16 10.50 13.43
CA LEU A 249 7.77 11.67 12.81
C LEU A 249 6.81 12.87 12.69
N GLU A 250 5.59 12.66 12.18
CA GLU A 250 4.60 13.71 12.03
C GLU A 250 4.08 14.23 13.38
N GLN A 251 3.75 13.34 14.33
CA GLN A 251 3.28 13.77 15.66
C GLN A 251 4.37 14.47 16.48
N ALA A 252 5.63 14.11 16.28
CA ALA A 252 6.75 14.80 16.91
C ALA A 252 6.88 16.25 16.40
N LEU A 253 6.66 16.49 15.11
CA LEU A 253 6.63 17.84 14.57
C LEU A 253 5.44 18.65 15.11
N GLU A 254 4.26 18.05 15.15
CA GLU A 254 3.06 18.70 15.73
C GLU A 254 3.31 19.11 17.20
N ARG A 255 3.87 18.19 18.01
CA ARG A 255 4.25 18.47 19.40
C ARG A 255 5.33 19.56 19.52
N LEU A 256 6.28 19.62 18.58
CA LEU A 256 7.27 20.69 18.56
C LEU A 256 6.59 22.05 18.33
N GLU A 257 5.68 22.12 17.35
CA GLU A 257 4.93 23.35 17.06
C GLU A 257 4.06 23.78 18.24
N GLU A 258 3.42 22.83 18.93
CA GLU A 258 2.68 23.08 20.17
C GLU A 258 3.58 23.59 21.30
N ASN A 259 4.74 22.96 21.52
CA ASN A 259 5.69 23.33 22.57
C ASN A 259 6.28 24.73 22.36
N LEU A 260 6.53 25.13 21.11
CA LEU A 260 7.00 26.48 20.78
C LEU A 260 5.92 27.54 21.06
N GLY A 261 4.65 27.15 20.94
CA GLY A 261 3.50 28.02 21.16
C GLY A 261 3.12 28.85 19.94
N ALA A 262 1.86 29.30 19.93
CA ALA A 262 1.31 30.07 18.82
C ALA A 262 2.09 31.38 18.62
N GLY A 263 2.56 31.59 17.38
CA GLY A 263 3.30 32.80 17.02
C GLY A 263 4.78 32.79 17.41
N ALA A 264 5.35 31.65 17.83
CA ALA A 264 6.80 31.49 17.95
C ALA A 264 7.44 31.00 16.64
N HIS A 265 8.69 31.38 16.40
CA HIS A 265 9.43 30.97 15.21
C HIS A 265 9.97 29.54 15.38
N ASN A 266 9.62 28.64 14.46
CA ASN A 266 10.16 27.30 14.40
C ASN A 266 11.47 27.27 13.58
N PRO A 267 12.66 27.09 14.19
CA PRO A 267 13.93 27.04 13.45
C PRO A 267 14.05 25.80 12.55
N CYS A 268 13.20 24.79 12.72
CA CYS A 268 13.18 23.60 11.88
C CYS A 268 12.45 23.81 10.53
N MET A 269 11.83 24.98 10.32
CA MET A 269 11.12 25.29 9.08
C MET A 269 11.94 26.25 8.21
N PRO A 270 11.95 26.07 6.87
CA PRO A 270 12.72 26.92 5.97
C PRO A 270 12.13 28.32 5.82
N LYS A 271 12.92 29.24 5.23
CA LYS A 271 12.46 30.58 4.88
C LYS A 271 11.26 30.52 3.94
N GLY A 272 10.16 31.20 4.31
CA GLY A 272 8.89 31.15 3.58
C GLY A 272 8.04 29.92 3.88
N GLY A 273 8.50 29.01 4.74
CA GLY A 273 7.74 27.84 5.19
C GLY A 273 6.73 28.15 6.30
N GLN A 274 6.90 29.27 6.98
CA GLN A 274 6.01 29.76 8.04
C GLN A 274 5.39 31.10 7.61
N PRO A 275 4.06 31.17 7.36
CA PRO A 275 3.39 32.39 6.93
C PRO A 275 3.59 33.58 7.89
N GLN A 276 3.71 33.31 9.18
CA GLN A 276 3.95 34.32 10.23
C GLN A 276 5.40 34.83 10.27
N PHE A 277 6.36 34.05 9.74
CA PHE A 277 7.79 34.37 9.70
C PHE A 277 8.38 34.17 8.29
N PRO A 278 7.84 34.83 7.25
CA PRO A 278 8.19 34.52 5.86
C PRO A 278 9.66 34.82 5.53
N SER A 279 10.30 35.70 6.31
CA SER A 279 11.68 36.14 6.09
C SER A 279 12.72 35.42 6.95
N LEU A 280 12.31 34.69 8.01
CA LEU A 280 13.26 34.02 8.89
C LEU A 280 13.69 32.67 8.29
N PRO A 281 14.99 32.39 8.19
CA PRO A 281 15.48 31.12 7.68
C PRO A 281 15.42 30.01 8.73
N GLY A 282 15.39 28.77 8.24
CA GLY A 282 15.64 27.60 9.07
C GLY A 282 17.10 27.53 9.53
N ASP A 283 17.33 26.90 10.66
CA ASP A 283 18.63 26.78 11.32
C ASP A 283 18.70 25.39 11.97
N PHE A 284 19.54 24.52 11.39
CA PHE A 284 19.63 23.13 11.82
C PHE A 284 20.13 23.01 13.26
N ASP A 285 21.14 23.77 13.66
CA ASP A 285 21.72 23.63 15.00
C ASP A 285 20.73 24.10 16.07
N LYS A 286 19.95 25.16 15.79
CA LYS A 286 18.83 25.57 16.65
C LYS A 286 17.70 24.55 16.66
N CYS A 287 17.40 23.93 15.51
CA CYS A 287 16.40 22.87 15.42
C CYS A 287 16.82 21.66 16.28
N SER A 288 18.05 21.16 16.10
CA SER A 288 18.60 20.04 16.85
C SER A 288 18.66 20.30 18.35
N ALA A 289 18.92 21.54 18.77
CA ALA A 289 18.89 21.93 20.18
C ALA A 289 17.52 21.79 20.85
N LEU A 290 16.41 21.74 20.09
CA LEU A 290 15.05 21.52 20.61
C LEU A 290 14.71 20.03 20.81
N MET A 291 15.50 19.12 20.22
CA MET A 291 15.17 17.70 20.20
C MET A 291 15.25 17.02 21.58
N PRO A 292 16.23 17.31 22.46
CA PRO A 292 16.28 16.73 23.81
C PRO A 292 15.00 16.99 24.63
N ASP A 293 14.47 18.23 24.57
CA ASP A 293 13.23 18.61 25.24
C ASP A 293 12.01 17.91 24.63
N LEU A 294 11.95 17.82 23.29
CA LEU A 294 10.89 17.09 22.59
C LEU A 294 10.90 15.59 22.94
N LEU A 295 12.10 15.03 23.13
CA LEU A 295 12.31 13.66 23.60
C LEU A 295 12.01 13.50 25.09
N ARG A 296 12.00 14.58 25.87
CA ARG A 296 11.99 14.55 27.34
C ARG A 296 13.15 13.70 27.88
N SER A 297 14.36 13.98 27.40
CA SER A 297 15.57 13.24 27.75
C SER A 297 15.99 13.41 29.21
N ASP A 298 15.52 14.48 29.87
CA ASP A 298 15.75 14.77 31.29
C ASP A 298 14.70 14.13 32.22
N ALA A 299 13.72 13.42 31.67
CA ALA A 299 12.67 12.78 32.45
C ALA A 299 13.27 11.79 33.46
N GLN A 300 12.78 11.84 34.70
CA GLN A 300 13.23 10.95 35.78
C GLN A 300 13.16 9.49 35.34
N CYS A 301 14.27 8.77 35.45
CA CYS A 301 14.32 7.33 35.18
C CYS A 301 13.92 6.54 36.44
N PRO A 302 12.80 5.79 36.44
CA PRO A 302 12.37 4.98 37.57
C PRO A 302 13.04 3.59 37.63
N ALA A 303 13.97 3.31 36.72
CA ALA A 303 14.62 2.02 36.55
C ALA A 303 16.16 2.16 36.51
N VAL A 304 16.87 1.04 36.37
CA VAL A 304 18.34 1.01 36.31
C VAL A 304 18.92 1.74 35.10
N SER A 305 18.17 1.77 34.00
CA SER A 305 18.52 2.46 32.77
C SER A 305 17.25 2.82 32.01
N CYS A 306 17.22 4.01 31.42
CA CYS A 306 16.13 4.44 30.56
C CYS A 306 16.69 4.93 29.22
N SER A 307 15.81 4.96 28.24
CA SER A 307 16.00 5.69 26.99
C SER A 307 15.63 7.16 27.23
N PHE A 308 14.46 7.58 26.76
CA PHE A 308 13.90 8.92 26.98
C PHE A 308 12.50 8.83 27.60
N ASN A 309 11.95 9.95 28.05
CA ASN A 309 10.62 10.04 28.66
C ASN A 309 10.41 9.07 29.85
N GLY A 310 11.49 8.76 30.58
CA GLY A 310 11.46 7.87 31.74
C GLY A 310 11.18 6.39 31.41
N VAL A 311 11.33 5.98 30.16
CA VAL A 311 11.04 4.61 29.71
C VAL A 311 12.27 3.71 29.90
N TYR A 312 12.11 2.65 30.68
CA TYR A 312 13.14 1.61 30.83
C TYR A 312 13.60 1.07 29.48
N GLN A 313 14.91 0.96 29.28
CA GLN A 313 15.50 0.32 28.12
C GLN A 313 16.76 -0.47 28.52
N PRO A 314 16.90 -1.74 28.10
CA PRO A 314 18.16 -2.49 28.23
C PRO A 314 19.29 -1.88 27.40
N SER A 315 20.54 -2.28 27.65
CA SER A 315 21.66 -1.82 26.83
C SER A 315 21.52 -2.29 25.38
N THR A 316 21.74 -1.36 24.44
CA THR A 316 21.83 -1.63 22.98
C THR A 316 23.22 -2.11 22.56
N LYS A 317 24.21 -2.11 23.48
CA LYS A 317 25.59 -2.52 23.18
C LYS A 317 25.67 -4.00 22.82
N GLY A 318 26.42 -4.32 21.76
CA GLY A 318 26.61 -5.69 21.28
C GLY A 318 25.41 -6.27 20.52
N VAL A 319 24.42 -5.44 20.18
CA VAL A 319 23.29 -5.83 19.34
C VAL A 319 23.39 -5.06 18.01
N GLU A 320 23.30 -5.79 16.90
CA GLU A 320 23.13 -5.20 15.56
C GLU A 320 21.67 -4.74 15.41
N PHE A 321 21.44 -3.55 14.89
CA PHE A 321 20.11 -3.00 14.65
C PHE A 321 19.88 -2.69 13.18
N VAL A 322 18.63 -2.82 12.77
CA VAL A 322 18.12 -2.21 11.54
C VAL A 322 17.15 -1.09 11.89
N ALA A 323 17.27 0.04 11.19
CA ALA A 323 16.38 1.18 11.30
C ALA A 323 15.57 1.32 10.00
N ILE A 324 14.25 1.32 10.12
CA ILE A 324 13.31 1.22 8.99
C ILE A 324 12.35 2.43 8.91
N GLU A 325 11.48 2.46 7.91
CA GLU A 325 10.47 3.51 7.72
C GLU A 325 11.09 4.93 7.67
N ASN A 326 10.67 5.86 8.53
CA ASN A 326 11.12 7.25 8.46
C ASN A 326 12.62 7.45 8.70
N PHE A 327 13.33 6.49 9.30
CA PHE A 327 14.79 6.47 9.32
C PHE A 327 15.35 6.32 7.89
N PHE A 328 14.79 5.40 7.10
CA PHE A 328 15.16 5.17 5.72
C PHE A 328 14.75 6.33 4.81
N TYR A 329 13.49 6.77 4.86
CA TYR A 329 13.03 7.83 3.95
C TYR A 329 13.78 9.15 4.18
N THR A 330 14.12 9.47 5.43
CA THR A 330 14.92 10.66 5.76
C THR A 330 16.36 10.49 5.25
N SER A 331 17.01 9.37 5.57
CA SER A 331 18.39 9.12 5.13
C SER A 331 18.52 9.01 3.61
N ARG A 332 17.52 8.44 2.92
CA ARG A 332 17.46 8.35 1.46
C ARG A 332 17.35 9.71 0.80
N PHE A 333 16.49 10.59 1.33
CA PHE A 333 16.35 11.95 0.82
C PHE A 333 17.68 12.70 0.84
N PHE A 334 18.45 12.55 1.92
CA PHE A 334 19.75 13.21 2.08
C PHE A 334 20.93 12.44 1.48
N GLY A 335 20.72 11.25 0.89
CA GLY A 335 21.78 10.45 0.28
C GLY A 335 22.73 9.79 1.28
N VAL A 336 22.33 9.63 2.54
CA VAL A 336 23.18 9.14 3.65
C VAL A 336 22.72 7.81 4.24
N VAL A 337 21.97 6.99 3.50
CA VAL A 337 21.48 5.67 3.97
C VAL A 337 22.61 4.78 4.54
N GLN A 338 23.80 4.82 3.94
CA GLN A 338 24.96 4.04 4.38
C GLN A 338 25.79 4.72 5.49
N ARG A 339 25.55 6.01 5.73
CA ARG A 339 26.26 6.86 6.68
C ARG A 339 25.29 7.76 7.44
N PRO A 340 24.31 7.18 8.16
CA PRO A 340 23.30 7.97 8.88
C PRO A 340 23.91 8.89 9.95
N ASP A 341 25.16 8.67 10.34
CA ASP A 341 25.97 9.58 11.16
C ASP A 341 26.27 10.92 10.48
N GLN A 342 26.21 11.00 9.14
CA GLN A 342 26.44 12.24 8.37
C GLN A 342 25.18 13.08 8.17
N LEU A 343 24.05 12.69 8.76
CA LEU A 343 22.75 13.34 8.52
C LEU A 343 22.77 14.83 8.88
N ASP A 344 23.47 15.20 9.95
CA ASP A 344 23.61 16.58 10.40
C ASP A 344 24.39 17.45 9.40
N ASP A 345 25.47 16.90 8.83
CA ASP A 345 26.34 17.61 7.90
C ASP A 345 25.61 17.99 6.60
N VAL A 346 24.77 17.08 6.10
CA VAL A 346 23.99 17.30 4.88
C VAL A 346 22.70 18.08 5.13
N ALA A 347 22.11 17.97 6.33
CA ALA A 347 20.90 18.69 6.69
C ALA A 347 21.16 20.17 7.01
N ARG A 348 22.30 20.50 7.61
CA ARG A 348 22.66 21.89 7.98
C ARG A 348 22.57 22.89 6.82
N PRO A 349 23.23 22.69 5.66
CA PRO A 349 23.07 23.59 4.52
C PRO A 349 21.68 23.51 3.88
N PHE A 350 20.99 22.38 3.98
CA PHE A 350 19.63 22.23 3.46
C PHE A 350 18.64 23.10 4.23
N CYS A 351 18.69 23.11 5.57
CA CYS A 351 17.80 23.88 6.44
C CYS A 351 17.83 25.40 6.19
N ALA A 352 18.97 25.92 5.72
CA ALA A 352 19.16 27.33 5.42
C ALA A 352 18.50 27.78 4.11
N LYS A 353 18.03 26.86 3.25
CA LYS A 353 17.38 27.19 1.98
C LYS A 353 15.98 27.77 2.19
N ASP A 354 15.54 28.57 1.24
CA ASP A 354 14.15 29.01 1.16
C ASP A 354 13.26 27.99 0.42
N VAL A 355 11.95 28.09 0.66
CA VAL A 355 10.95 27.17 0.08
C VAL A 355 10.95 27.18 -1.45
N GLU A 356 11.20 28.31 -2.10
CA GLU A 356 11.21 28.40 -3.56
C GLU A 356 12.40 27.64 -4.14
N THR A 357 13.59 27.84 -3.58
CA THR A 357 14.79 27.09 -3.91
C THR A 357 14.57 25.59 -3.71
N MET A 358 14.03 25.18 -2.55
CA MET A 358 13.71 23.78 -2.27
C MET A 358 12.73 23.19 -3.30
N ARG A 359 11.62 23.89 -3.58
CA ARG A 359 10.63 23.41 -4.55
C ARG A 359 11.20 23.30 -5.96
N ASN A 360 12.09 24.20 -6.36
CA ASN A 360 12.70 24.16 -7.69
C ASN A 360 13.71 23.02 -7.83
N GLU A 361 14.56 22.82 -6.85
CA GLU A 361 15.57 21.74 -6.85
C GLU A 361 14.92 20.35 -6.78
N PHE A 362 13.84 20.21 -6.00
CA PHE A 362 13.20 18.93 -5.71
C PHE A 362 11.78 18.83 -6.28
N LYS A 363 11.49 19.54 -7.37
CA LYS A 363 10.18 19.52 -8.05
C LYS A 363 9.71 18.13 -8.51
N ASN A 364 10.65 17.21 -8.67
CA ASN A 364 10.41 15.82 -9.09
C ASN A 364 10.44 14.84 -7.90
N ASP A 365 10.51 15.33 -6.65
CA ASP A 365 10.35 14.48 -5.48
C ASP A 365 8.95 13.88 -5.45
N ASP A 366 8.83 12.65 -4.95
CA ASP A 366 7.55 11.93 -4.86
C ASP A 366 6.55 12.62 -3.92
N ASN A 367 7.02 13.51 -3.04
CA ASN A 367 6.19 14.21 -2.06
C ASN A 367 6.66 15.66 -1.84
N PRO A 368 6.49 16.54 -2.85
CA PRO A 368 7.07 17.89 -2.86
C PRO A 368 6.49 18.80 -1.76
N GLU A 369 5.30 18.48 -1.23
CA GLU A 369 4.69 19.20 -0.12
C GLU A 369 5.40 18.96 1.22
N GLN A 370 6.06 17.82 1.40
CA GLN A 370 6.74 17.47 2.66
C GLN A 370 8.18 17.97 2.70
N ILE A 371 8.68 18.57 1.63
CA ILE A 371 10.08 19.01 1.57
C ILE A 371 10.45 19.99 2.68
N VAL A 372 9.50 20.86 3.04
CA VAL A 372 9.68 21.89 4.05
C VAL A 372 9.91 21.30 5.45
N LYS A 373 9.55 20.04 5.67
CA LYS A 373 9.73 19.34 6.95
C LYS A 373 11.04 18.57 7.05
N ARG A 374 11.80 18.44 5.96
CA ARG A 374 13.01 17.59 5.92
C ARG A 374 14.10 18.05 6.89
N CYS A 375 14.16 19.34 7.19
CA CYS A 375 15.05 19.87 8.22
C CYS A 375 14.74 19.31 9.61
N PHE A 376 13.48 19.40 10.05
CA PHE A 376 13.00 18.75 11.27
C PHE A 376 13.27 17.25 11.24
N ASN A 377 12.96 16.57 10.13
CA ASN A 377 13.10 15.12 10.05
C ASN A 377 14.53 14.65 10.31
N ALA A 378 15.52 15.36 9.74
CA ALA A 378 16.93 15.07 9.96
C ALA A 378 17.32 15.22 11.43
N ALA A 379 17.00 16.37 12.03
CA ALA A 379 17.31 16.67 13.43
C ALA A 379 16.64 15.64 14.38
N TYR A 380 15.38 15.29 14.11
CA TYR A 380 14.63 14.37 14.93
C TYR A 380 15.13 12.93 14.83
N VAL A 381 15.37 12.42 13.61
CA VAL A 381 15.92 11.07 13.39
C VAL A 381 17.29 10.92 14.05
N HIS A 382 18.17 11.91 13.90
CA HIS A 382 19.48 11.90 14.53
C HIS A 382 19.37 11.89 16.07
N ALA A 383 18.59 12.81 16.64
CA ALA A 383 18.41 12.92 18.08
C ALA A 383 17.78 11.66 18.71
N VAL A 384 16.87 11.00 18.00
CA VAL A 384 16.29 9.73 18.44
C VAL A 384 17.35 8.64 18.57
N LEU A 385 18.27 8.52 17.61
CA LEU A 385 19.34 7.52 17.68
C LEU A 385 20.35 7.87 18.79
N THR A 386 20.77 9.12 18.87
CA THR A 386 21.79 9.57 19.83
C THR A 386 21.22 9.78 21.22
N THR A 387 20.42 10.83 21.41
CA THR A 387 19.87 11.26 22.70
C THR A 387 18.80 10.30 23.20
N GLY A 388 17.97 9.76 22.31
CA GLY A 388 16.87 8.86 22.67
C GLY A 388 17.33 7.47 23.06
N PHE A 389 17.93 6.75 22.11
CA PHE A 389 18.30 5.34 22.27
C PHE A 389 19.76 5.11 22.69
N GLY A 390 20.57 6.17 22.78
CA GLY A 390 21.92 6.11 23.32
C GLY A 390 22.94 5.47 22.37
N PHE A 391 22.67 5.44 21.07
CA PHE A 391 23.65 4.97 20.09
C PHE A 391 24.77 6.00 19.93
N SER A 392 25.99 5.50 19.78
CA SER A 392 27.18 6.33 19.55
C SER A 392 27.52 6.36 18.06
N GLU A 393 27.90 7.54 17.58
CA GLU A 393 28.45 7.70 16.23
C GLU A 393 29.77 6.94 16.08
N PRO A 394 30.06 6.38 14.90
CA PRO A 394 29.36 6.54 13.62
C PRO A 394 28.20 5.53 13.39
N PHE A 395 27.53 5.07 14.45
CA PHE A 395 26.44 4.09 14.39
C PHE A 395 26.87 2.75 13.77
N GLU A 396 28.05 2.25 14.15
CA GLU A 396 28.63 1.01 13.60
C GLU A 396 27.68 -0.21 13.66
N ASN A 397 26.76 -0.21 14.62
CA ASN A 397 25.80 -1.29 14.84
C ASN A 397 24.40 -0.98 14.31
N ILE A 398 24.20 0.06 13.50
CA ILE A 398 22.89 0.38 12.89
C ILE A 398 23.00 0.35 11.37
N LYS A 399 22.07 -0.36 10.73
CA LYS A 399 21.86 -0.33 9.28
C LYS A 399 20.51 0.27 8.97
N VAL A 400 20.48 1.30 8.12
CA VAL A 400 19.22 1.85 7.63
C VAL A 400 18.77 1.04 6.41
N VAL A 401 17.59 0.45 6.48
CA VAL A 401 17.06 -0.48 5.46
C VAL A 401 15.57 -0.22 5.21
N HIS A 402 15.11 -0.61 4.02
CA HIS A 402 13.70 -0.51 3.64
C HIS A 402 13.13 -1.87 3.24
N GLU A 403 13.93 -2.64 2.53
CA GLU A 403 13.57 -3.95 2.01
C GLU A 403 14.73 -4.93 2.13
N VAL A 404 14.40 -6.22 2.11
CA VAL A 404 15.35 -7.33 2.02
C VAL A 404 14.90 -8.23 0.88
N ASN A 405 15.76 -8.43 -0.12
CA ASN A 405 15.46 -9.20 -1.33
C ASN A 405 14.19 -8.72 -2.08
N GLY A 406 13.95 -7.40 -2.10
CA GLY A 406 12.81 -6.79 -2.77
C GLY A 406 11.48 -6.91 -2.01
N ILE A 407 11.50 -7.36 -0.74
CA ILE A 407 10.33 -7.42 0.13
C ILE A 407 10.49 -6.36 1.23
N GLY A 408 9.47 -5.51 1.38
CA GLY A 408 9.47 -4.46 2.40
C GLY A 408 9.53 -5.04 3.82
N ILE A 409 10.27 -4.39 4.72
CA ILE A 409 10.23 -4.72 6.14
C ILE A 409 9.15 -3.87 6.79
N ASP A 410 8.04 -4.50 7.20
CA ASP A 410 6.99 -3.88 7.99
C ASP A 410 6.39 -4.86 9.01
N TRP A 411 5.57 -4.35 9.92
CA TRP A 411 4.87 -5.21 10.87
C TRP A 411 3.77 -6.05 10.20
N ALA A 412 3.25 -5.69 9.02
CA ALA A 412 2.16 -6.40 8.37
C ALA A 412 2.60 -7.80 7.95
N ILE A 413 3.76 -7.95 7.31
CA ILE A 413 4.36 -9.25 6.98
C ILE A 413 4.76 -10.03 8.24
N GLY A 414 5.24 -9.33 9.28
CA GLY A 414 5.57 -9.92 10.58
C GLY A 414 4.37 -10.53 11.28
N SER A 415 3.22 -9.85 11.21
CA SER A 415 1.95 -10.36 11.75
C SER A 415 1.49 -11.60 11.00
N VAL A 416 1.72 -11.65 9.69
CA VAL A 416 1.39 -12.79 8.85
C VAL A 416 2.19 -14.02 9.24
N LEU A 417 3.49 -13.83 9.39
CA LEU A 417 4.41 -14.87 9.83
C LEU A 417 4.02 -15.35 11.22
N PHE A 418 3.83 -14.43 12.18
CA PHE A 418 3.46 -14.78 13.54
C PHE A 418 2.18 -15.62 13.60
N GLU A 419 1.10 -15.20 12.92
CA GLU A 419 -0.14 -15.98 12.89
C GLU A 419 0.04 -17.36 12.28
N THR A 420 0.83 -17.47 11.20
CA THR A 420 1.10 -18.76 10.54
C THR A 420 1.93 -19.69 11.42
N ILE A 421 2.87 -19.13 12.20
CA ILE A 421 3.77 -19.88 13.10
C ILE A 421 3.02 -20.34 14.35
N SER A 422 2.27 -19.43 14.99
CA SER A 422 1.56 -19.70 16.24
C SER A 422 0.32 -20.55 16.02
N ASN A 423 -0.33 -20.42 14.87
CA ASN A 423 -1.53 -21.15 14.52
C ASN A 423 -1.37 -21.81 13.14
N PRO A 424 -0.78 -23.02 13.05
CA PRO A 424 -0.67 -23.73 11.77
C PRO A 424 -2.04 -24.22 11.22
N SER A 425 -3.07 -24.32 12.06
CA SER A 425 -4.42 -24.80 11.70
C SER A 425 -5.36 -23.82 10.96
N PRO A 426 -5.39 -22.50 11.18
CA PRO A 426 -6.27 -21.58 10.43
C PRO A 426 -6.02 -21.51 8.90
N LEU A 427 -4.92 -22.06 8.39
CA LEU A 427 -4.65 -22.22 6.95
C LEU A 427 -4.86 -23.66 6.45
N ALA A 428 -5.24 -24.58 7.33
CA ALA A 428 -5.71 -25.90 6.94
C ALA A 428 -7.03 -25.72 6.18
N PRO A 429 -7.19 -26.34 4.98
CA PRO A 429 -8.51 -26.40 4.37
C PRO A 429 -9.47 -27.00 5.38
N ASP A 430 -10.62 -26.36 5.57
CA ASP A 430 -11.74 -26.98 6.26
C ASP A 430 -11.97 -28.35 5.60
N THR A 431 -11.64 -29.41 6.33
CA THR A 431 -11.84 -30.79 5.86
C THR A 431 -13.31 -31.19 5.94
N ASP A 432 -14.18 -30.29 6.42
CA ASP A 432 -15.62 -30.46 6.41
C ASP A 432 -16.19 -30.30 5.00
N THR A 433 -15.94 -31.31 4.17
CA THR A 433 -16.65 -31.57 2.91
C THR A 433 -18.13 -31.96 3.15
N HIS A 434 -18.61 -31.95 4.40
CA HIS A 434 -19.99 -32.29 4.76
C HIS A 434 -20.89 -31.10 5.09
N ARG A 435 -20.40 -29.85 5.04
CA ARG A 435 -21.33 -28.74 4.83
C ARG A 435 -21.85 -28.82 3.41
N ARG A 436 -23.03 -29.42 3.27
CA ARG A 436 -23.88 -29.24 2.09
C ARG A 436 -23.83 -27.75 1.74
N PRO A 437 -23.60 -27.38 0.47
CA PRO A 437 -23.73 -25.99 0.08
C PRO A 437 -25.08 -25.53 0.60
N LEU A 438 -25.10 -24.47 1.41
CA LEU A 438 -26.33 -23.75 1.62
C LEU A 438 -26.68 -23.26 0.22
N MET A 439 -27.56 -23.99 -0.47
CA MET A 439 -28.24 -23.49 -1.64
C MET A 439 -28.95 -22.25 -1.13
N LEU A 440 -28.34 -21.09 -1.35
CA LEU A 440 -29.11 -19.87 -1.40
C LEU A 440 -30.27 -20.17 -2.36
N PRO A 441 -31.52 -19.93 -1.96
CA PRO A 441 -32.62 -20.09 -2.90
C PRO A 441 -32.24 -19.29 -4.14
N ALA A 442 -32.31 -19.92 -5.30
CA ALA A 442 -32.17 -19.20 -6.56
C ALA A 442 -33.11 -17.98 -6.45
N PRO A 443 -32.66 -16.78 -6.86
CA PRO A 443 -33.58 -15.66 -6.95
C PRO A 443 -34.82 -16.15 -7.71
N PRO A 444 -36.04 -15.83 -7.23
CA PRO A 444 -37.24 -16.27 -7.91
C PRO A 444 -37.07 -15.94 -9.39
N ALA A 445 -37.29 -16.95 -10.25
CA ALA A 445 -37.41 -16.70 -11.67
C ALA A 445 -38.36 -15.51 -11.83
N PRO A 446 -38.06 -14.53 -12.69
CA PRO A 446 -38.93 -13.38 -12.85
C PRO A 446 -40.27 -13.89 -13.37
N ASP A 447 -41.21 -14.07 -12.44
CA ASP A 447 -42.59 -14.38 -12.73
C ASP A 447 -43.15 -13.22 -13.55
N GLY A 448 -43.43 -13.52 -14.81
CA GLY A 448 -44.37 -12.78 -15.63
C GLY A 448 -44.11 -11.28 -15.76
N TRP A 449 -43.00 -10.89 -16.39
CA TRP A 449 -43.01 -9.63 -17.15
C TRP A 449 -43.61 -9.89 -18.52
N SER A 450 -44.91 -9.62 -18.62
CA SER A 450 -45.59 -9.36 -19.88
C SER A 450 -44.80 -8.30 -20.67
N PHE A 451 -44.41 -8.69 -21.88
CA PHE A 451 -43.74 -7.88 -22.90
C PHE A 451 -44.45 -6.52 -23.11
N PRO A 452 -43.73 -5.38 -23.00
CA PRO A 452 -43.52 -4.59 -24.22
C PRO A 452 -42.19 -3.78 -24.24
N PHE A 453 -41.04 -4.35 -23.85
CA PHE A 453 -39.76 -3.63 -23.93
C PHE A 453 -38.73 -4.19 -24.92
N VAL A 454 -39.02 -5.32 -25.58
CA VAL A 454 -38.11 -5.90 -26.59
C VAL A 454 -38.26 -5.24 -27.97
N ASN A 455 -39.31 -4.45 -28.22
CA ASN A 455 -39.59 -3.87 -29.54
C ASN A 455 -39.13 -2.41 -29.75
N ILE A 456 -38.64 -1.71 -28.71
CA ILE A 456 -38.15 -0.33 -28.91
C ILE A 456 -36.83 -0.33 -29.69
N TRP A 457 -35.95 -1.30 -29.46
CA TRP A 457 -34.67 -1.37 -30.18
C TRP A 457 -34.83 -1.71 -31.67
N ILE A 458 -35.85 -2.51 -32.02
CA ILE A 458 -36.15 -2.85 -33.43
C ILE A 458 -36.67 -1.64 -34.21
N LEU A 459 -37.33 -0.68 -33.54
CA LEU A 459 -37.82 0.55 -34.16
C LEU A 459 -36.81 1.71 -34.12
N VAL A 460 -35.95 1.77 -33.11
CA VAL A 460 -35.00 2.88 -32.92
C VAL A 460 -33.73 2.73 -33.77
N LEU A 461 -33.23 1.50 -33.95
CA LEU A 461 -32.00 1.26 -34.74
C LEU A 461 -32.11 1.73 -36.21
N PRO A 462 -33.21 1.44 -36.94
CA PRO A 462 -33.37 1.93 -38.31
C PRO A 462 -33.39 3.46 -38.40
N ILE A 463 -34.02 4.13 -37.43
CA ILE A 463 -34.14 5.60 -37.38
C ILE A 463 -32.77 6.25 -37.17
N VAL A 464 -31.96 5.71 -36.26
CA VAL A 464 -30.60 6.20 -35.98
C VAL A 464 -29.69 6.01 -37.20
N VAL A 465 -29.79 4.87 -37.89
CA VAL A 465 -29.00 4.60 -39.10
C VAL A 465 -29.40 5.54 -40.25
N VAL A 466 -30.69 5.80 -40.45
CA VAL A 466 -31.17 6.75 -41.48
C VAL A 466 -30.74 8.19 -41.15
N ALA A 467 -30.81 8.61 -39.88
CA ALA A 467 -30.36 9.93 -39.45
C ALA A 467 -28.85 10.13 -39.65
N ALA A 468 -28.04 9.11 -39.34
CA ALA A 468 -26.60 9.13 -39.57
C ALA A 468 -26.25 9.19 -41.07
N ALA A 469 -26.97 8.43 -41.91
CA ALA A 469 -26.80 8.48 -43.36
C ALA A 469 -27.17 9.86 -43.93
N PHE A 470 -28.25 10.49 -43.44
CA PHE A 470 -28.65 11.83 -43.87
C PHE A 470 -27.63 12.90 -43.47
N PHE A 471 -27.05 12.78 -42.27
CA PHE A 471 -26.01 13.70 -41.79
C PHE A 471 -24.71 13.59 -42.61
N LEU A 472 -24.31 12.37 -42.96
CA LEU A 472 -23.14 12.12 -43.82
C LEU A 472 -23.37 12.63 -45.26
N LEU A 473 -24.55 12.39 -45.84
CA LEU A 473 -24.89 12.88 -47.19
C LEU A 473 -24.97 14.41 -47.25
N ARG A 474 -25.49 15.07 -46.20
CA ARG A 474 -25.54 16.54 -46.12
C ARG A 474 -24.14 17.15 -46.05
N ASN A 475 -23.21 16.51 -45.32
CA ASN A 475 -21.81 16.94 -45.25
C ASN A 475 -21.02 16.70 -46.55
N VAL A 476 -21.37 15.69 -47.33
CA VAL A 476 -20.78 15.49 -48.67
C VAL A 476 -21.31 16.51 -49.67
N SER A 477 -22.59 16.92 -49.58
CA SER A 477 -23.15 17.98 -50.44
C SER A 477 -22.56 19.37 -50.14
N SER A 478 -22.27 19.69 -48.87
CA SER A 478 -21.70 21.00 -48.47
C SER A 478 -20.23 21.17 -48.88
N ARG A 479 -19.52 20.06 -49.13
CA ARG A 479 -18.15 20.07 -49.66
C ARG A 479 -18.08 20.23 -51.18
N ARG A 480 -19.15 19.91 -51.93
CA ARG A 480 -19.22 20.16 -53.38
C ARG A 480 -19.57 21.61 -53.76
N SER A 481 -20.11 22.41 -52.84
CA SER A 481 -20.45 23.83 -53.08
C SER A 481 -19.28 24.82 -52.85
N ARG A 482 -18.11 24.36 -52.42
CA ARG A 482 -16.93 25.22 -52.11
C ARG A 482 -15.86 25.31 -53.21
N TYR A 483 -16.15 24.80 -54.40
CA TYR A 483 -15.32 24.96 -55.61
C TYR A 483 -16.15 25.59 -56.74
N ALA A 484 -16.67 26.79 -56.52
CA ALA A 484 -17.08 27.69 -57.59
C ALA A 484 -16.99 29.13 -57.07
N TYR A 485 -16.46 30.03 -57.90
CA TYR A 485 -16.25 31.47 -57.70
C TYR A 485 -14.96 31.92 -56.99
N THR A 486 -13.92 32.13 -57.78
CA THR A 486 -13.00 33.27 -57.63
C THR A 486 -13.42 34.37 -58.60
N PRO A 487 -13.47 35.64 -58.16
CA PRO A 487 -13.14 36.75 -59.05
C PRO A 487 -12.04 37.66 -58.50
N LEU A 488 -11.17 38.07 -59.42
CA LEU A 488 -10.15 39.10 -59.28
C LEU A 488 -10.78 40.48 -58.98
N SER A 489 -10.11 41.31 -58.16
CA SER A 489 -9.31 42.47 -58.62
C SER A 489 -9.20 43.62 -57.59
N LYS A 490 -8.04 44.30 -57.63
CA LYS A 490 -7.77 45.73 -57.31
C LYS A 490 -7.86 46.14 -55.84
N ARG A 491 -7.12 47.14 -55.32
CA ARG A 491 -5.89 47.90 -55.64
C ARG A 491 -5.69 48.80 -54.40
N ASN A 492 -4.44 49.02 -54.01
CA ASN A 492 -3.84 50.18 -53.33
C ASN A 492 -4.73 51.15 -52.50
N ALA A 493 -4.34 51.44 -51.26
CA ALA A 493 -3.71 52.73 -50.90
C ALA A 493 -3.43 52.83 -49.38
N PHE A 494 -2.18 53.17 -49.06
CA PHE A 494 -1.70 53.88 -47.85
C PHE A 494 -2.38 55.27 -47.74
N PRO A 495 -2.35 56.03 -46.61
CA PRO A 495 -1.11 56.37 -45.88
C PRO A 495 -1.15 56.67 -44.36
N LEU A 496 0.08 56.71 -43.79
CA LEU A 496 0.73 57.62 -42.81
C LEU A 496 -0.14 58.21 -41.68
N VAL A 497 0.25 58.16 -40.40
CA VAL A 497 1.51 58.55 -39.74
C VAL A 497 1.85 57.61 -38.60
#